data_AF-A0A415PXJ7-F1
#
_entry.id   AF-A0A415PXJ7-F1
#
_cell.length_a   1.000
_cell.length_b   1.000
_cell.length_c   1.000
_cell.angle_alpha   90.00
_cell.angle_beta   90.00
_cell.angle_gamma   90.00
#
_symmetry.space_group_name_H-M   'P 1'
#
loop_
_entity.id
_entity.type
_entity.pdbx_description
1 polymer ?
#
loop_
_entity_poly.entity_id
_entity_poly.type
_entity_poly.pdbx_seq_one_letter_code
_entity_poly.pdbx_strand_id
1 'polypeptide(L)'
;MAHHLNTNKQFMIGNGILAFAVIFVVVIFVYMSMRLQRQKEGERHFAETYNITLVKGFAGDSISILLNDSVLADRRIGEEPFNIEVKRFAEQSALMIVNKATDRLSLFELSEKGGNYRFEKDGDEVKLLAQ
;
A
#
# COMPACT_ATOMS: atom_id res chain seq x y z
N MET A 1 -46.05 -57.06 -5.53
CA MET A 1 -46.67 -55.86 -4.92
C MET A 1 -45.86 -54.67 -5.39
N ALA A 2 -46.33 -53.94 -6.40
CA ALA A 2 -45.58 -52.82 -6.99
C ALA A 2 -45.76 -51.57 -6.12
N HIS A 3 -44.69 -51.12 -5.49
CA HIS A 3 -44.69 -49.90 -4.68
C HIS A 3 -44.69 -48.70 -5.64
N HIS A 4 -45.86 -48.10 -5.88
CA HIS A 4 -45.99 -46.87 -6.67
C HIS A 4 -45.21 -45.75 -5.96
N LEU A 5 -44.06 -45.38 -6.53
CA LEU A 5 -43.34 -44.16 -6.18
C LEU A 5 -44.21 -42.98 -6.59
N ASN A 6 -44.56 -42.12 -5.63
CA ASN A 6 -45.39 -40.95 -5.87
C ASN A 6 -44.56 -39.87 -6.59
N THR A 7 -44.35 -40.08 -7.89
CA THR A 7 -43.50 -39.30 -8.79
C THR A 7 -43.82 -37.80 -8.73
N ASN A 8 -45.10 -37.44 -8.61
CA ASN A 8 -45.55 -36.06 -8.47
C ASN A 8 -44.99 -35.39 -7.19
N LYS A 9 -44.92 -36.13 -6.07
CA LYS A 9 -44.37 -35.62 -4.81
C LYS A 9 -42.85 -35.48 -4.86
N GLN A 10 -42.14 -36.39 -5.53
CA GLN A 10 -40.69 -36.31 -5.73
C GLN A 10 -40.28 -35.17 -6.66
N PHE A 11 -41.05 -34.89 -7.72
CA PHE A 11 -40.81 -33.73 -8.59
C PHE A 11 -40.99 -32.41 -7.85
N MET A 12 -42.02 -32.31 -7.01
CA MET A 12 -42.25 -31.12 -6.18
C MET A 12 -41.11 -30.89 -5.17
N ILE A 13 -40.58 -31.96 -4.56
CA ILE A 13 -39.43 -31.89 -3.65
C ILE A 13 -38.14 -31.55 -4.40
N GLY A 14 -37.92 -32.15 -5.57
CA GLY A 14 -36.73 -31.90 -6.40
C GLY A 14 -36.64 -30.46 -6.89
N ASN A 15 -37.77 -29.87 -7.28
CA ASN A 15 -37.82 -28.46 -7.68
C ASN A 15 -37.52 -27.52 -6.49
N GLY A 16 -38.01 -27.86 -5.29
CA GLY A 16 -37.68 -27.12 -4.07
C GLY A 16 -36.18 -27.16 -3.71
N ILE A 17 -35.55 -28.33 -3.82
CA ILE A 17 -34.11 -28.49 -3.59
C ILE A 17 -33.29 -27.73 -4.63
N LEU A 18 -33.71 -27.78 -5.91
CA LEU A 18 -33.04 -27.06 -6.98
C LEU A 18 -33.12 -25.54 -6.77
N ALA A 19 -34.30 -25.02 -6.42
CA ALA A 19 -34.48 -23.60 -6.12
C ALA A 19 -33.62 -23.15 -4.93
N PHE A 20 -33.52 -23.97 -3.88
CA PHE A 20 -32.68 -23.67 -2.73
C PHE A 20 -31.19 -23.62 -3.09
N ALA A 21 -30.71 -24.56 -3.90
CA ALA A 21 -29.32 -24.58 -4.37
C ALA A 21 -28.97 -23.34 -5.20
N VAL A 22 -29.88 -22.91 -6.09
CA VAL A 22 -29.69 -21.70 -6.90
C VAL A 22 -29.61 -20.44 -6.03
N ILE A 23 -30.52 -20.29 -5.06
CA ILE A 23 -30.52 -19.15 -4.13
C ILE A 23 -29.20 -19.12 -3.34
N PHE A 24 -28.74 -20.26 -2.85
CA PHE A 24 -27.50 -20.35 -2.07
C PHE A 24 -26.27 -19.90 -2.88
N VAL A 25 -26.16 -20.35 -4.14
CA VAL A 25 -25.08 -19.93 -5.04
C VAL A 25 -25.12 -18.42 -5.30
N VAL A 26 -26.30 -17.85 -5.55
CA VAL A 26 -26.47 -16.41 -5.76
C VAL A 26 -26.05 -15.61 -4.51
N VAL A 27 -26.44 -16.05 -3.32
CA VAL A 27 -26.05 -15.37 -2.06
C VAL A 27 -24.54 -15.40 -1.86
N ILE A 28 -23.89 -16.54 -2.07
CA ILE A 28 -22.43 -16.64 -2.00
C ILE A 28 -21.77 -15.71 -3.02
N PHE A 29 -22.27 -15.68 -4.25
CA PHE A 29 -21.71 -14.85 -5.30
C PHE A 29 -21.86 -13.36 -5.00
N VAL A 30 -23.02 -12.91 -4.53
CA VAL A 30 -23.26 -11.53 -4.10
C VAL A 30 -22.35 -11.17 -2.93
N TYR A 31 -22.25 -12.05 -1.92
CA TYR A 31 -21.34 -11.83 -0.79
C TYR A 31 -19.87 -11.73 -1.23
N MET A 32 -19.41 -12.66 -2.07
CA MET A 32 -18.05 -12.64 -2.62
C MET A 32 -17.81 -11.39 -3.47
N SER A 33 -18.78 -10.95 -4.28
CA SER A 33 -18.69 -9.72 -5.08
C SER A 33 -18.58 -8.48 -4.18
N MET A 34 -19.39 -8.38 -3.12
CA MET A 34 -19.32 -7.28 -2.16
C MET A 34 -17.99 -7.29 -1.39
N ARG A 35 -17.50 -8.45 -0.97
CA ARG A 35 -16.19 -8.58 -0.32
C ARG A 35 -15.04 -8.24 -1.29
N LEU A 36 -15.13 -8.64 -2.55
CA LEU A 36 -14.12 -8.39 -3.58
C LEU A 36 -14.06 -6.90 -3.94
N GLN A 37 -15.21 -6.21 -4.00
CA GLN A 37 -15.25 -4.75 -4.16
C GLN A 37 -14.64 -4.05 -2.94
N ARG A 38 -14.94 -4.49 -1.71
CA ARG A 38 -14.28 -3.96 -0.50
C ARG A 38 -12.77 -4.22 -0.46
N GLN A 39 -12.28 -5.30 -1.06
CA GLN A 39 -10.83 -5.54 -1.18
C GLN A 39 -10.18 -4.59 -2.19
N LYS A 40 -10.89 -4.19 -3.25
CA LYS A 40 -10.40 -3.20 -4.23
C LYS A 40 -10.44 -1.78 -3.69
N GLU A 41 -11.47 -1.40 -2.92
CA GLU A 41 -11.48 -0.14 -2.14
C GLU A 41 -10.49 -0.17 -0.97
N GLY A 42 -10.06 -1.37 -0.57
CA GLY A 42 -9.05 -1.63 0.44
C GLY A 42 -7.60 -1.52 -0.05
N GLU A 43 -7.35 -1.16 -1.32
CA GLU A 43 -6.13 -0.43 -1.66
C GLU A 43 -6.22 0.93 -0.95
N ARG A 44 -5.87 0.91 0.34
CA ARG A 44 -5.98 2.02 1.29
C ARG A 44 -5.40 3.26 0.64
N HIS A 45 -6.28 4.12 0.13
CA HIS A 45 -5.91 5.44 -0.33
C HIS A 45 -5.54 6.26 0.90
N PHE A 46 -4.26 6.18 1.31
CA PHE A 46 -3.73 7.07 2.32
C PHE A 46 -3.76 8.48 1.72
N ALA A 47 -4.62 9.34 2.27
CA ALA A 47 -4.72 10.73 1.85
C ALA A 47 -3.50 11.55 2.32
N GLU A 48 -2.70 10.98 3.23
CA GLU A 48 -1.54 11.62 3.79
C GLU A 48 -0.38 11.67 2.80
N THR A 49 0.40 12.74 2.89
CA THR A 49 1.57 12.98 2.03
C THR A 49 2.81 13.17 2.91
N TYR A 50 3.94 12.68 2.41
CA TYR A 50 5.26 12.96 2.94
C TYR A 50 5.94 14.02 2.09
N ASN A 51 6.32 15.14 2.73
CA ASN A 51 7.18 16.14 2.12
C ASN A 51 8.60 15.93 2.64
N ILE A 52 9.49 15.48 1.78
CA ILE A 52 10.89 15.20 2.09
C ILE A 52 11.74 16.32 1.53
N THR A 53 12.48 17.00 2.40
CA THR A 53 13.37 18.11 2.05
C THR A 53 14.79 17.78 2.46
N LEU A 54 15.72 17.71 1.51
CA LEU A 54 17.15 17.70 1.79
C LEU A 54 17.63 19.16 1.87
N VAL A 55 17.98 19.63 3.06
CA VAL A 55 18.23 21.05 3.34
C VAL A 55 19.66 21.47 2.97
N LYS A 56 20.66 20.71 3.44
CA LYS A 56 22.08 20.99 3.18
C LYS A 56 22.96 19.76 3.36
N GLY A 57 24.12 19.76 2.71
CA GLY A 57 25.20 18.77 2.88
C GLY A 57 25.15 17.58 1.91
N PHE A 58 24.19 17.59 0.97
CA PHE A 58 23.98 16.61 -0.10
C PHE A 58 24.41 17.13 -1.47
N ALA A 59 24.63 18.43 -1.64
CA ALA A 59 25.08 19.02 -2.92
C ALA A 59 26.36 18.34 -3.43
N GLY A 60 26.30 17.84 -4.66
CA GLY A 60 27.39 17.11 -5.31
C GLY A 60 27.38 15.60 -5.06
N ASP A 61 26.61 15.08 -4.10
CA ASP A 61 26.51 13.65 -3.83
C ASP A 61 25.52 12.95 -4.76
N SER A 62 25.81 11.69 -5.10
CA SER A 62 24.86 10.81 -5.79
C SER A 62 24.01 10.08 -4.77
N ILE A 63 22.77 10.52 -4.61
CA ILE A 63 21.87 10.04 -3.57
C ILE A 63 20.71 9.25 -4.19
N SER A 64 20.41 8.09 -3.61
CA SER A 64 19.15 7.39 -3.83
C SER A 64 18.25 7.57 -2.61
N ILE A 65 17.03 8.05 -2.85
CA ILE A 65 15.98 8.20 -1.86
C ILE A 65 14.95 7.11 -2.16
N LEU A 66 14.77 6.20 -1.22
CA LEU A 66 13.78 5.13 -1.30
C LEU A 66 12.76 5.31 -0.18
N LEU A 67 11.52 4.98 -0.48
CA LEU A 67 10.46 4.85 0.50
C LEU A 67 10.01 3.40 0.47
N ASN A 68 10.26 2.67 1.55
CA ASN A 68 10.15 1.22 1.60
C ASN A 68 10.97 0.57 0.46
N ASP A 69 10.31 -0.03 -0.52
CA ASP A 69 10.87 -0.68 -1.70
C ASP A 69 10.86 0.21 -2.96
N SER A 70 10.21 1.38 -2.90
CA SER A 70 10.02 2.27 -4.03
C SER A 70 11.11 3.33 -4.10
N VAL A 71 11.79 3.43 -5.25
CA VAL A 71 12.78 4.48 -5.50
C VAL A 71 12.06 5.78 -5.87
N LEU A 72 12.21 6.82 -5.03
CA LEU A 72 11.62 8.14 -5.25
C LEU A 72 12.51 9.03 -6.11
N ALA A 73 13.81 8.98 -5.86
CA ALA A 73 14.80 9.70 -6.63
C ALA A 73 16.12 8.94 -6.63
N ASP A 74 16.78 8.93 -7.78
CA ASP A 74 18.11 8.37 -7.93
C ASP A 74 18.91 9.29 -8.84
N ARG A 75 19.62 10.25 -8.23
CA ARG A 75 20.35 11.26 -8.98
C ARG A 75 21.46 11.91 -8.16
N ARG A 76 22.36 12.59 -8.86
CA ARG A 76 23.28 13.54 -8.24
C ARG A 76 22.51 14.80 -7.82
N ILE A 77 22.59 15.16 -6.55
CA ILE A 77 21.96 16.38 -6.04
C ILE A 77 22.79 17.57 -6.51
N GLY A 78 22.23 18.39 -7.40
CA GLY A 78 22.89 19.59 -7.91
C GLY A 78 22.64 20.83 -7.05
N GLU A 79 21.37 21.08 -6.73
CA GLU A 79 20.92 22.25 -5.97
C GLU A 79 20.22 21.84 -4.69
N GLU A 80 20.39 22.66 -3.66
CA GLU A 80 19.76 22.54 -2.34
C GLU A 80 18.95 23.81 -2.04
N PRO A 81 17.78 23.71 -1.38
CA PRO A 81 17.18 22.49 -0.87
C PRO A 81 16.50 21.65 -1.97
N PHE A 82 16.60 20.34 -1.88
CA PHE A 82 15.91 19.41 -2.78
C PHE A 82 14.63 18.87 -2.13
N ASN A 83 13.49 19.09 -2.78
CA ASN A 83 12.17 18.74 -2.26
C ASN A 83 11.51 17.63 -3.08
N ILE A 84 10.89 16.67 -2.39
CA ILE A 84 10.06 15.62 -2.97
C ILE A 84 8.76 15.53 -2.18
N GLU A 85 7.65 15.49 -2.90
CA GLU A 85 6.34 15.20 -2.35
C GLU A 85 5.92 13.80 -2.81
N VAL A 86 5.56 12.92 -1.87
CA VAL A 86 5.11 11.56 -2.16
C VAL A 86 3.90 11.21 -1.31
N LYS A 87 2.86 10.66 -1.96
CA LYS A 87 1.69 10.15 -1.25
C LYS A 87 2.05 8.90 -0.47
N ARG A 88 1.50 8.76 0.72
CA ARG A 88 1.64 7.53 1.51
C ARG A 88 0.96 6.38 0.75
N PHE A 89 1.58 5.20 0.81
CA PHE A 89 1.07 3.99 0.15
C PHE A 89 1.16 2.75 1.05
N ALA A 90 1.64 2.90 2.28
CA ALA A 90 1.77 1.82 3.25
C ALA A 90 1.44 2.30 4.67
N GLU A 91 0.97 1.37 5.53
CA GLU A 91 0.70 1.67 6.94
C GLU A 91 1.97 2.15 7.65
N GLN A 92 3.03 1.36 7.54
CA GLN A 92 4.37 1.74 8.00
C GLN A 92 5.21 2.15 6.80
N SER A 93 5.85 3.31 6.92
CA SER A 93 6.67 3.89 5.86
C SER A 93 8.06 4.18 6.43
N ALA A 94 9.09 3.68 5.77
CA ALA A 94 10.48 3.90 6.13
C ALA A 94 11.20 4.57 4.98
N LEU A 95 11.80 5.73 5.25
CA LEU A 95 12.61 6.46 4.29
C LEU A 95 14.07 6.02 4.39
N MET A 96 14.64 5.68 3.26
CA MET A 96 16.04 5.29 3.10
C MET A 96 16.74 6.32 2.24
N ILE A 97 17.83 6.90 2.77
CA ILE A 97 18.70 7.82 2.04
C ILE A 97 20.05 7.12 1.89
N VAL A 98 20.43 6.80 0.66
CA VAL A 98 21.66 6.08 0.33
C VAL A 98 22.59 6.98 -0.44
N ASN A 99 23.80 7.18 0.06
CA ASN A 99 24.87 7.80 -0.71
C ASN A 99 25.59 6.72 -1.54
N LYS A 100 25.49 6.79 -2.86
CA LYS A 100 26.09 5.80 -3.77
C LYS A 100 27.62 5.82 -3.82
N ALA A 101 28.25 6.93 -3.47
CA ALA A 101 29.70 7.05 -3.49
C ALA A 101 30.34 6.41 -2.25
N THR A 102 29.68 6.53 -1.10
CA THR A 102 30.18 6.00 0.18
C THR A 102 29.48 4.73 0.64
N ASP A 103 28.43 4.30 -0.08
CA ASP A 103 27.52 3.19 0.27
C ASP A 103 26.88 3.33 1.66
N ARG A 104 26.79 4.57 2.18
CA ARG A 104 26.19 4.84 3.49
C ARG A 104 24.68 4.96 3.36
N LEU A 105 23.98 4.13 4.13
CA LEU A 105 22.52 4.12 4.27
C LEU A 105 22.10 4.82 5.57
N SER A 106 21.14 5.73 5.47
CA SER A 106 20.42 6.31 6.61
C SER A 106 18.94 5.94 6.52
N LEU A 107 18.39 5.38 7.60
CA LEU A 107 17.01 4.89 7.69
C LEU A 107 16.21 5.72 8.68
N PHE A 108 15.01 6.15 8.28
CA PHE A 108 14.11 6.93 9.13
C PHE A 108 12.68 6.39 9.04
N GLU A 109 12.07 6.13 10.19
CA GLU A 109 10.66 5.78 10.26
C GLU A 109 9.80 7.03 10.06
N LEU A 110 8.84 6.95 9.15
CA LEU A 110 7.87 8.01 8.89
C LEU A 110 6.57 7.74 9.64
N SER A 111 5.92 8.82 10.05
CA SER A 111 4.67 8.81 10.80
C SER A 111 3.53 8.33 9.92
N GLU A 112 2.58 7.64 10.53
CA GLU A 112 1.32 7.26 9.88
C GLU A 112 0.42 8.46 9.58
N LYS A 113 0.72 9.65 10.08
CA LYS A 113 -0.09 10.86 9.86
C LYS A 113 0.40 11.71 8.67
N GLY A 114 1.37 11.21 7.90
CA GLY A 114 2.12 12.05 6.97
C GLY A 114 3.01 13.03 7.72
N GLY A 115 3.61 13.96 6.98
CA GLY A 115 4.39 15.04 7.60
C GLY A 115 5.46 15.64 6.71
N ASN A 116 6.10 16.67 7.25
CA ASN A 116 7.22 17.34 6.62
C ASN A 116 8.51 16.89 7.30
N TYR A 117 9.40 16.28 6.51
CA TYR A 117 10.67 15.72 6.97
C TYR A 117 11.80 16.50 6.34
N ARG A 118 12.63 17.11 7.18
CA ARG A 118 13.77 17.92 6.75
C ARG A 118 15.05 17.23 7.16
N PHE A 119 15.94 16.96 6.22
CA PHE A 119 17.19 16.26 6.47
C PHE A 119 18.37 17.18 6.21
N GLU A 120 19.37 17.04 7.07
CA GLU A 120 20.68 17.66 6.92
C GLU A 120 21.74 16.58 6.96
N LYS A 121 22.76 16.71 6.12
CA LYS A 121 23.95 15.87 6.16
C LYS A 121 25.10 16.63 6.80
N ASP A 122 25.67 16.04 7.84
CA ASP A 122 26.82 16.54 8.58
C ASP A 122 27.97 15.54 8.40
N GLY A 123 28.86 15.84 7.45
CA GLY A 123 29.85 14.89 6.95
C GLY A 123 29.19 13.70 6.26
N ASP A 124 29.18 12.56 6.94
CA ASP A 124 28.65 11.29 6.45
C ASP A 124 27.36 10.85 7.16
N GLU A 125 26.96 11.55 8.22
CA GLU A 125 25.71 11.26 8.93
C GLU A 125 24.57 12.12 8.38
N VAL A 126 23.43 11.49 8.14
CA VAL A 126 22.18 12.20 7.85
C VAL A 126 21.40 12.34 9.15
N LYS A 127 20.97 13.55 9.45
CA LYS A 127 20.20 13.91 10.64
C LYS A 127 18.82 14.41 10.22
N LEU A 128 17.78 13.90 10.88
CA LEU A 128 16.43 14.46 10.77
C LEU A 128 16.38 15.74 11.62
N LEU A 129 16.10 16.86 10.98
CA LEU A 129 15.84 18.12 11.68
C LEU A 129 14.44 18.06 12.28
N ALA A 130 14.37 18.18 13.60
CA ALA A 130 13.11 18.37 14.29
C ALA A 130 12.49 19.71 13.89
N GLN A 131 11.16 19.74 13.81
CA GLN A 131 10.38 20.93 13.46
C GLN A 131 10.48 22.01 14.54
#